data_AF-A0A7T3RFM5-F1
#
_entry.id   AF-A0A7T3RFM5-F1
#
_cell.length_a   1.000
_cell.length_b   1.000
_cell.length_c   1.000
_cell.angle_alpha   90.00
_cell.angle_beta   90.00
_cell.angle_gamma   90.00
#
_symmetry.space_group_name_H-M   'P 1'
#
loop_
_entity.id
_entity.type
_entity.pdbx_description
1 polymer ?
#
loop_
_entity_poly.entity_id
_entity_poly.type
_entity_poly.pdbx_seq_one_letter_code
_entity_poly.pdbx_strand_id
1 'polypeptide(L)' 'MRLDGFELLVNDMPKMIRFYRDVLGFEIKESEQTSNVYLVKYGTLFLLYGRKDFEKSERRKNENGIHSNNKRKYR' A
#
# COMPACT_ATOMS: atom_id res chain seq x y z
N MET A 1 0.83 20.71 -14.54
CA MET A 1 1.22 19.87 -13.38
C MET A 1 1.33 18.44 -13.88
N ARG A 2 2.48 17.78 -13.72
CA ARG A 2 2.66 16.35 -14.02
C ARG A 2 2.39 15.59 -12.73
N LEU A 3 1.66 14.50 -12.81
CA LEU A 3 1.43 13.66 -11.65
C LEU A 3 2.28 12.40 -11.78
N ASP A 4 3.21 12.27 -10.84
CA ASP A 4 4.25 11.24 -10.87
C ASP A 4 3.78 9.91 -10.26
N GLY A 5 2.70 9.93 -9.47
CA GLY A 5 1.99 8.72 -9.08
C GLY A 5 0.79 8.90 -8.14
N PHE A 6 0.06 7.80 -7.93
CA PHE A 6 -1.08 7.73 -7.01
C PHE A 6 -1.02 6.48 -6.13
N GLU A 7 -1.54 6.59 -4.91
CA GLU A 7 -1.77 5.48 -3.99
C GLU A 7 -3.25 5.11 -3.96
N LEU A 8 -3.54 3.80 -4.01
CA LEU A 8 -4.88 3.24 -3.99
C LEU A 8 -5.00 2.21 -2.87
N LEU A 9 -5.93 2.45 -1.95
CA LEU A 9 -6.30 1.50 -0.91
C LEU A 9 -7.33 0.51 -1.46
N VAL A 10 -7.03 -0.78 -1.38
CA VAL A 10 -7.85 -1.84 -1.96
C VAL A 10 -8.30 -2.84 -0.90
N ASN A 11 -9.56 -3.28 -0.99
CA ASN A 11 -10.13 -4.26 -0.07
C ASN A 11 -9.81 -5.71 -0.47
N ASP A 12 -9.66 -5.97 -1.79
CA ASP A 12 -9.46 -7.30 -2.37
C ASP A 12 -8.30 -7.23 -3.38
N MET A 13 -7.10 -7.55 -2.90
CA MET A 13 -5.88 -7.45 -3.70
C MET A 13 -5.86 -8.41 -4.89
N PRO A 14 -6.21 -9.72 -4.75
CA PRO A 14 -6.28 -10.63 -5.89
C PRO A 14 -7.17 -10.11 -7.02
N LYS A 15 -8.36 -9.60 -6.69
CA LYS A 15 -9.29 -9.06 -7.69
C LYS A 15 -8.72 -7.84 -8.40
N MET A 16 -8.07 -6.93 -7.66
CA MET A 16 -7.48 -5.73 -8.26
C MET A 16 -6.28 -6.06 -9.13
N ILE A 17 -5.42 -7.01 -8.72
CA ILE A 17 -4.29 -7.47 -9.54
C ILE A 17 -4.80 -8.02 -10.88
N ARG A 18 -5.80 -8.91 -10.86
CA ARG A 18 -6.41 -9.43 -12.10
C ARG A 18 -7.00 -8.31 -12.95
N PHE A 19 -7.69 -7.35 -12.35
CA PHE A 19 -8.25 -6.23 -13.10
C PHE A 19 -7.17 -5.39 -13.80
N TYR A 20 -6.13 -4.97 -13.08
CA TYR A 20 -5.07 -4.15 -13.68
C TYR A 20 -4.24 -4.95 -14.71
N ARG A 21 -3.98 -6.23 -14.47
CA ARG A 21 -3.22 -7.10 -15.39
C ARG A 21 -4.06 -7.49 -16.61
N ASP A 22 -5.19 -8.14 -16.38
CA ASP A 22 -5.93 -8.88 -17.41
C ASP A 22 -6.92 -7.98 -18.16
N VAL A 23 -7.44 -6.92 -17.53
CA VAL A 23 -8.38 -5.98 -18.17
C VAL A 23 -7.68 -4.73 -18.68
N LEU A 24 -6.81 -4.12 -17.87
CA LEU A 24 -6.14 -2.86 -18.22
C LEU A 24 -4.76 -3.05 -18.86
N GLY A 25 -4.26 -4.28 -18.93
CA GLY A 25 -3.01 -4.63 -19.61
C GLY A 25 -1.75 -4.05 -18.95
N PHE A 26 -1.74 -3.90 -17.63
CA PHE A 26 -0.53 -3.57 -16.89
C PHE A 26 0.36 -4.82 -16.76
N GLU A 27 1.67 -4.64 -16.88
CA GLU A 27 2.61 -5.67 -16.50
C GLU A 27 2.68 -5.72 -14.96
N ILE A 28 2.25 -6.84 -14.37
CA ILE A 28 2.33 -7.11 -12.93
C ILE A 28 3.12 -8.40 -12.75
N LYS A 29 4.20 -8.35 -11.98
CA LYS A 29 5.07 -9.52 -11.71
C LYS A 29 4.79 -10.14 -10.35
N GLU A 30 4.14 -9.39 -9.49
CA GLU A 30 3.78 -9.77 -8.15
C GLU A 30 2.65 -10.80 -8.16
N SER A 31 2.72 -11.70 -7.19
CA SER A 31 1.69 -12.70 -6.94
C SER A 31 0.39 -12.05 -6.44
N GLU A 32 -0.75 -12.68 -6.72
CA GLU A 32 -2.08 -12.23 -6.28
C GLU A 32 -2.21 -12.15 -4.74
N GLN A 33 -1.32 -12.82 -4.01
CA GLN A 33 -1.31 -12.93 -2.55
C GLN A 33 -0.41 -11.89 -1.87
N THR A 34 0.21 -11.01 -2.66
CA THR A 34 1.00 -9.90 -2.11
C THR A 34 0.11 -8.89 -1.35
N SER A 35 0.69 -8.20 -0.37
CA SER A 35 0.01 -7.14 0.38
C SER A 35 0.10 -5.77 -0.32
N ASN A 36 1.03 -5.60 -1.26
CA ASN A 36 1.22 -4.40 -2.05
C ASN A 36 1.74 -4.70 -3.46
N VAL A 37 1.44 -3.79 -4.39
CA VAL A 37 1.86 -3.88 -5.79
C VAL A 37 2.24 -2.51 -6.31
N TYR A 38 3.33 -2.44 -7.08
CA TYR A 38 3.78 -1.26 -7.80
C TYR A 38 3.51 -1.46 -9.28
N LEU A 39 2.80 -0.52 -9.91
CA LEU A 39 2.48 -0.56 -11.33
C LEU A 39 3.04 0.68 -12.00
N VAL A 40 3.65 0.52 -13.17
CA VAL A 40 4.08 1.66 -13.99
C VAL A 40 3.44 1.58 -15.35
N LYS A 41 2.81 2.67 -15.79
CA LYS A 41 2.29 2.78 -17.15
C LYS A 41 2.47 4.21 -17.65
N TYR A 42 3.08 4.35 -18.83
CA TYR A 42 3.39 5.63 -19.47
C TYR A 42 4.14 6.64 -18.58
N GLY A 43 4.99 6.14 -17.66
CA GLY A 43 5.76 6.97 -16.75
C GLY A 43 4.98 7.50 -15.54
N THR A 44 3.77 6.98 -15.27
CA THR A 44 3.03 7.21 -14.03
C THR A 44 3.09 5.96 -13.15
N LEU A 45 3.42 6.15 -11.87
CA LEU A 45 3.45 5.10 -10.85
C LEU A 45 2.10 4.95 -10.15
N PHE A 46 1.60 3.74 -10.01
CA PHE A 46 0.43 3.42 -9.19
C PHE A 46 0.85 2.45 -8.11
N LEU A 47 0.45 2.72 -6.88
CA LEU A 47 0.78 1.90 -5.73
C LEU A 47 -0.50 1.40 -5.07
N LEU A 48 -0.71 0.09 -5.10
CA LEU A 48 -1.86 -0.57 -4.51
C LEU A 48 -1.49 -1.10 -3.14
N TYR A 49 -2.22 -0.70 -2.11
CA TYR A 49 -2.06 -1.19 -0.74
C TYR A 49 -3.33 -1.86 -0.24
N GLY A 50 -3.19 -3.06 0.32
CA GLY A 50 -4.28 -3.72 1.03
C GLY A 50 -4.75 -2.88 2.22
N ARG A 51 -6.03 -2.54 2.28
CA ARG A 51 -6.58 -1.65 3.32
C ARG A 51 -6.35 -2.20 4.73
N LYS A 52 -6.52 -3.51 4.91
CA LYS A 52 -6.28 -4.18 6.20
C LYS A 52 -4.81 -4.12 6.62
N ASP A 53 -3.90 -4.22 5.67
CA ASP A 53 -2.46 -4.17 5.93
C ASP A 53 -1.98 -2.75 6.24
N PHE A 54 -2.57 -1.75 5.57
CA PHE A 54 -2.38 -0.34 5.88
C PHE A 54 -2.85 -0.04 7.31
N GLU A 55 -4.09 -0.40 7.66
CA GLU A 55 -4.65 -0.18 9.00
C GLU A 55 -3.83 -0.90 10.10
N LYS A 56 -3.36 -2.13 9.85
CA LYS A 56 -2.49 -2.86 10.79
C LYS A 56 -1.13 -2.19 10.96
N SER A 57 -0.60 -1.57 9.91
CA SER A 57 0.68 -0.86 9.95
C SER A 57 0.55 0.47 10.68
N GLU A 58 -0.56 1.20 10.49
CA GLU A 58 -0.87 2.43 11.22
C GLU A 58 -1.14 2.18 12.72
N ARG A 59 -1.86 1.10 13.07
CA ARG A 59 -2.05 0.71 14.48
C ARG A 59 -0.71 0.44 15.18
N ARG A 60 0.18 -0.32 14.56
CA ARG A 60 1.53 -0.58 15.11
C ARG A 60 2.36 0.71 15.26
N LYS A 61 2.22 1.66 14.34
CA LYS A 61 2.89 2.96 14.42
C LYS A 61 2.41 3.77 15.63
N ASN A 62 1.11 3.77 15.88
CA ASN A 62 0.50 4.45 17.03
C ASN A 62 0.87 3.79 18.37
N GLU A 63 0.86 2.46 18.45
CA GLU A 63 1.27 1.72 19.65
C GLU A 63 2.75 1.96 20.01
N ASN A 64 3.63 1.98 19.01
CA ASN A 64 5.06 2.26 19.19
C ASN A 64 5.31 3.74 19.57
N GLY A 65 4.51 4.68 19.05
CA GLY A 65 4.55 6.07 19.46
C GLY A 65 4.14 6.27 20.92
N ILE A 66 3.11 5.56 21.38
CA ILE A 66 2.67 5.55 22.78
C ILE A 66 3.75 4.97 23.70
N HIS A 67 4.43 3.89 23.30
CA HIS A 67 5.54 3.32 24.08
C HIS A 67 6.80 4.22 24.14
N SER A 68 7.04 5.05 23.13
CA SER A 68 8.18 5.98 23.12
C SER A 68 7.98 7.21 24.02
N ASN A 69 6.74 7.67 24.21
CA ASN A 69 6.44 8.87 25.00
C ASN A 69 6.43 8.63 26.52
N ASN A 70 6.40 7.38 26.98
CA ASN A 70 6.38 7.06 28.42
C ASN A 70 7.78 6.94 29.06
N LYS A 71 8.88 6.96 28.28
CA LYS A 71 10.25 6.87 28.81
C LYS A 71 10.94 8.23 29.07
N ARG A 72 10.31 9.36 28.73
CA ARG A 72 10.85 10.71 29.01
C ARG A 72 10.23 11.41 30.23
N LYS A 73 9.30 10.76 30.94
CA LYS A 73 8.57 11.37 32.06
C LYS A 73 9.08 10.98 33.46
N TYR A 74 10.14 10.18 33.53
CA TYR A 74 10.80 9.77 34.79
C TYR A 74 12.32 9.88 34.67
N ARG A 75 12.82 11.05 34.27
CA ARG A 75 14.23 11.38 34.41
C ARG A 75 14.41 12.83 34.77
#